data_AF-A0A2E0TPV9-F1
#
_entry.id   AF-A0A2E0TPV9-F1
#
_cell.length_a   1.000
_cell.length_b   1.000
_cell.length_c   1.000
_cell.angle_alpha   90.00
_cell.angle_beta   90.00
_cell.angle_gamma   90.00
#
_symmetry.space_group_name_H-M   'P 1'
#
loop_
_entity.id
_entity.type
_entity.pdbx_description
1 polymer ?
#
loop_
_entity_poly.entity_id
_entity_poly.type
_entity_poly.pdbx_seq_one_letter_code
_entity_poly.pdbx_strand_id
1 'polypeptide(L)'
;MPSRTLRWLSLALLAASLGGCFRHHGMGDDPPARDVPPTPDAGEPIDAGPGCDEEPGVLWEVSCPDLVVAAERAVIQVQHGVDGCCARGEGRLEVARVGDRLHALRSSWLACDCCEGCECLGPAEETAVDLGLLPVGLHTVVGPDGDEPLCTFEVVAPPPPTECAPMQIDELRAPDVVFEGQGFAFSALQHERTSCSCSPRLRVPLDAGEFRADLCECCEACLCIDPGYEVGFEDAAAPALGELVIGDTRHPVQTRSPDECTPVEPTGLRVVPPAPGYLRDGPGLWWAVVSGMQRVCCVEPVGGVREALVSPGPDTPPNTRTLSLHACTLEDCECIGAPAPFDAWHPLGELAPGGYSIRAGTQRVDFMIGTDGRMHPAD
;
A
#
# COMPACT_ATOMS: atom_id res chain seq x y z
N MET A 1 10.95 43.34 -10.82
CA MET A 1 11.40 43.22 -12.22
C MET A 1 10.68 42.03 -12.85
N PRO A 2 10.21 42.12 -14.11
CA PRO A 2 9.01 41.42 -14.58
C PRO A 2 9.30 40.08 -15.28
N SER A 3 8.53 39.06 -14.91
CA SER A 3 8.54 37.68 -15.43
C SER A 3 7.58 37.47 -16.61
N ARG A 4 7.73 38.23 -17.70
CA ARG A 4 6.81 38.17 -18.86
C ARG A 4 7.41 37.63 -20.17
N THR A 5 8.67 37.23 -20.20
CA THR A 5 9.34 36.80 -21.45
C THR A 5 9.41 35.29 -21.69
N LEU A 6 9.05 34.43 -20.74
CA LEU A 6 9.18 32.97 -20.92
C LEU A 6 7.96 32.24 -21.53
N ARG A 7 6.78 32.87 -21.65
CA ARG A 7 5.59 32.18 -22.19
C ARG A 7 5.48 32.17 -23.72
N TRP A 8 6.29 32.96 -24.43
CA TRP A 8 6.23 33.04 -25.90
C TRP A 8 7.15 32.05 -26.60
N LEU A 9 8.22 31.58 -25.95
CA LEU A 9 9.10 30.57 -26.52
C LEU A 9 8.48 29.15 -26.51
N SER A 10 7.63 28.85 -25.52
CA SER A 10 6.94 27.55 -25.44
C SER A 10 5.85 27.38 -26.50
N LEU A 11 5.23 28.46 -26.96
CA LEU A 11 4.18 28.40 -28.00
C LEU A 11 4.74 28.32 -29.42
N ALA A 12 5.96 28.83 -29.65
CA ALA A 12 6.58 28.81 -30.97
C ALA A 12 7.17 27.44 -31.34
N LEU A 13 7.63 26.64 -30.36
CA LEU A 13 8.12 25.28 -30.63
C LEU A 13 7.00 24.26 -30.91
N LEU A 14 5.81 24.43 -30.33
CA LEU A 14 4.67 23.54 -30.61
C LEU A 14 4.01 23.80 -31.97
N ALA A 15 4.15 25.00 -32.53
CA ALA A 15 3.60 25.32 -33.85
C ALA A 15 4.48 24.81 -35.01
N ALA A 16 5.76 24.53 -34.77
CA ALA A 16 6.69 24.05 -35.80
C ALA A 16 6.60 22.54 -36.06
N SER A 17 6.19 21.73 -35.07
CA SER A 17 6.04 20.27 -35.23
C SER A 17 4.67 19.84 -35.76
N LEU A 18 3.65 20.71 -35.73
CA LEU A 18 2.31 20.40 -36.26
C LEU A 18 2.07 20.88 -37.71
N GLY A 19 3.04 21.60 -38.31
CA GLY A 19 2.91 22.17 -39.65
C GLY A 19 3.35 21.26 -40.81
N GLY A 20 4.00 20.12 -40.52
CA GLY A 20 4.65 19.28 -41.54
C GLY A 20 3.70 18.40 -42.36
N CYS A 21 2.67 17.82 -41.73
CA CYS A 21 1.79 16.85 -42.42
C CYS A 21 0.49 17.46 -42.98
N PHE A 22 0.18 18.71 -42.67
CA PHE A 22 -1.10 19.33 -43.08
C PHE A 22 -1.10 19.93 -44.51
N ARG A 23 0.04 19.95 -45.19
CA ARG A 23 0.17 20.71 -46.46
C ARG A 23 -0.15 19.92 -47.73
N HIS A 24 -0.52 18.64 -47.63
CA HIS A 24 -0.80 17.81 -48.83
C HIS A 24 -2.16 17.09 -48.87
N HIS A 25 -3.05 17.31 -47.90
CA HIS A 25 -4.44 16.86 -48.01
C HIS A 25 -5.40 18.04 -48.19
N GLY A 26 -5.52 18.47 -49.46
CA GLY A 26 -6.76 19.00 -50.03
C GLY A 26 -7.47 20.17 -49.33
N MET A 27 -6.90 21.38 -49.42
CA MET A 27 -7.71 22.55 -49.76
C MET A 27 -7.09 23.16 -51.01
N GLY A 28 -7.85 23.15 -52.10
CA GLY A 28 -7.42 23.62 -53.40
C GLY A 28 -7.14 25.11 -53.38
N ASP A 29 -5.90 25.46 -53.71
CA ASP A 29 -5.48 26.81 -54.07
C ASP A 29 -4.93 26.79 -55.50
N ASP A 30 -5.80 26.48 -56.47
CA ASP A 30 -5.55 26.83 -57.86
C ASP A 30 -6.17 28.23 -58.13
N PRO A 31 -5.37 29.22 -58.57
CA PRO A 31 -5.88 30.52 -59.02
C PRO A 31 -6.63 30.38 -60.35
N PRO A 32 -7.57 31.29 -60.69
CA PRO A 32 -8.41 31.09 -61.86
C PRO A 32 -7.64 31.29 -63.16
N ALA A 33 -7.80 30.29 -64.03
CA ALA A 33 -7.82 30.33 -65.49
C ALA A 33 -6.51 30.48 -66.28
N ARG A 34 -6.26 29.48 -67.14
CA ARG A 34 -6.08 29.69 -68.58
C ARG A 34 -6.60 28.49 -69.37
N ASP A 35 -7.36 28.78 -70.42
CA ASP A 35 -8.09 27.86 -71.29
C ASP A 35 -7.23 26.73 -71.87
N VAL A 36 -7.53 25.49 -71.50
CA VAL A 36 -7.14 24.28 -72.23
C VAL A 36 -8.37 23.36 -72.29
N PRO A 37 -8.82 22.92 -73.48
CA PRO A 37 -9.96 22.01 -73.58
C PRO A 37 -9.60 20.63 -72.99
N PRO A 38 -10.54 19.93 -72.34
CA PRO A 38 -10.26 18.65 -71.71
C PRO A 38 -9.98 17.58 -72.77
N THR A 39 -8.79 16.99 -72.76
CA THR A 39 -8.54 15.68 -73.35
C THR A 39 -9.05 14.61 -72.39
N PRO A 40 -9.99 13.74 -72.79
CA PRO A 40 -10.41 12.61 -72.00
C PRO A 40 -9.49 11.44 -72.33
N ASP A 41 -8.42 11.27 -71.56
CA ASP A 41 -7.65 10.03 -71.61
C ASP A 41 -7.46 9.45 -70.22
N ALA A 42 -8.00 8.23 -70.12
CA ALA A 42 -7.68 7.14 -69.21
C ALA A 42 -7.57 7.48 -67.72
N GLY A 43 -8.69 7.23 -67.02
CA GLY A 43 -8.61 6.81 -65.63
C GLY A 43 -7.67 5.61 -65.50
N GLU A 44 -6.48 5.87 -64.97
CA GLU A 44 -5.86 4.88 -64.09
C GLU A 44 -6.78 4.72 -62.89
N PRO A 45 -7.11 3.49 -62.48
CA PRO A 45 -7.80 3.30 -61.23
C PRO A 45 -6.84 3.76 -60.13
N ILE A 46 -7.23 4.81 -59.40
CA ILE A 46 -6.71 5.08 -58.06
C ILE A 46 -7.29 3.98 -57.16
N ASP A 47 -6.91 2.73 -57.42
CA ASP A 47 -7.24 1.53 -56.64
C ASP A 47 -6.05 1.20 -55.76
N ALA A 48 -5.87 2.03 -54.75
CA ALA A 48 -5.46 1.62 -53.42
C ALA A 48 -6.00 2.69 -52.49
N GLY A 49 -7.24 2.53 -52.01
CA GLY A 49 -7.59 3.13 -50.73
C GLY A 49 -6.52 2.73 -49.70
N PRO A 50 -6.21 3.54 -48.68
CA PRO A 50 -5.08 3.28 -47.81
C PRO A 50 -5.20 1.88 -47.20
N GLY A 51 -4.40 0.96 -47.75
CA GLY A 51 -4.27 -0.39 -47.27
C GLY A 51 -3.42 -0.36 -46.02
N CYS A 52 -3.76 -1.22 -45.06
CA CYS A 52 -2.84 -1.53 -43.99
C CYS A 52 -2.04 -2.75 -44.40
N ASP A 53 -0.71 -2.66 -44.37
CA ASP A 53 0.18 -3.76 -44.70
C ASP A 53 1.00 -4.14 -43.44
N GLU A 54 1.27 -5.43 -43.26
CA GLU A 54 2.18 -5.88 -42.21
C GLU A 54 3.62 -5.65 -42.64
N GLU A 55 4.33 -4.81 -41.88
CA GLU A 55 5.73 -4.47 -42.09
C GLU A 55 6.59 -4.98 -40.92
N PRO A 56 7.89 -5.22 -41.16
CA PRO A 56 8.84 -5.44 -40.07
C PRO A 56 8.87 -4.21 -39.15
N GLY A 57 8.64 -4.41 -37.86
CA GLY A 57 8.76 -3.34 -36.89
C GLY A 57 10.22 -3.10 -36.51
N VAL A 58 10.54 -1.86 -36.15
CA VAL A 58 11.85 -1.45 -35.65
C VAL A 58 11.80 -1.36 -34.13
N LEU A 59 12.83 -1.90 -33.48
CA LEU A 59 13.08 -1.69 -32.05
C LEU A 59 13.94 -0.43 -31.90
N TRP A 60 13.43 0.62 -31.28
CA TRP A 60 14.16 1.87 -31.11
C TRP A 60 14.89 1.94 -29.77
N GLU A 61 14.23 1.50 -28.69
CA GLU A 61 14.81 1.48 -27.36
C GLU A 61 14.37 0.22 -26.62
N VAL A 62 15.32 -0.43 -25.94
CA VAL A 62 15.04 -1.57 -25.06
C VAL A 62 15.69 -1.30 -23.71
N SER A 63 14.87 -1.21 -22.67
CA SER A 63 15.32 -1.01 -21.31
C SER A 63 15.12 -2.28 -20.49
N CYS A 64 16.23 -2.86 -20.05
CA CYS A 64 16.23 -3.95 -19.09
C CYS A 64 16.23 -3.39 -17.64
N PRO A 65 15.67 -4.11 -16.66
CA PRO A 65 15.96 -3.84 -15.26
C PRO A 65 17.44 -4.14 -14.96
N ASP A 66 18.07 -3.48 -14.01
CA ASP A 66 19.46 -3.81 -13.65
C ASP A 66 19.57 -5.19 -12.95
N LEU A 67 18.56 -5.51 -12.14
CA LEU A 67 18.52 -6.69 -11.27
C LEU A 67 17.10 -7.26 -11.18
N VAL A 68 16.96 -8.58 -11.19
CA VAL A 68 15.70 -9.30 -10.94
C VAL A 68 15.93 -10.43 -9.93
N VAL A 69 15.02 -10.64 -8.99
CA VAL A 69 15.10 -11.81 -8.08
C VAL A 69 14.49 -13.03 -8.77
N ALA A 70 15.11 -14.22 -8.70
CA ALA A 70 14.66 -15.41 -9.43
C ALA A 70 13.23 -15.91 -9.11
N ALA A 71 12.61 -15.39 -8.04
CA ALA A 71 11.21 -15.65 -7.68
C ALA A 71 10.22 -14.65 -8.31
N GLU A 72 10.72 -13.61 -8.98
CA GLU A 72 9.96 -12.53 -9.59
C GLU A 72 9.96 -12.66 -11.12
N ARG A 73 8.93 -12.10 -11.77
CA ARG A 73 8.83 -12.10 -13.22
C ARG A 73 9.72 -10.99 -13.79
N ALA A 74 10.59 -11.33 -14.72
CA ALA A 74 11.42 -10.34 -15.41
C ALA A 74 10.59 -9.62 -16.49
N VAL A 75 10.45 -8.31 -16.36
CA VAL A 75 9.75 -7.46 -17.33
C VAL A 75 10.72 -6.43 -17.89
N ILE A 76 10.76 -6.29 -19.20
CA ILE A 76 11.56 -5.28 -19.91
C ILE A 76 10.63 -4.27 -20.59
N GLN A 77 11.10 -3.05 -20.82
CA GLN A 77 10.37 -2.05 -21.60
C GLN A 77 10.94 -1.98 -23.01
N VAL A 78 10.06 -1.99 -24.01
CA VAL A 78 10.45 -1.95 -25.42
C VAL A 78 9.68 -0.83 -26.11
N GLN A 79 10.42 0.13 -26.65
CA GLN A 79 9.87 1.10 -27.59
C GLN A 79 10.08 0.57 -29.02
N HIS A 80 8.98 0.40 -29.75
CA HIS A 80 9.00 -0.11 -31.11
C HIS A 80 7.97 0.59 -32.00
N GLY A 81 8.19 0.50 -33.31
CA GLY A 81 7.40 1.21 -34.33
C GLY A 81 7.73 0.74 -35.73
N VAL A 82 7.49 1.60 -36.72
CA VAL A 82 7.81 1.37 -38.14
C VAL A 82 8.83 2.40 -38.65
N ASP A 83 9.76 1.96 -39.50
CA ASP A 83 10.72 2.85 -40.17
C ASP A 83 10.04 3.53 -41.36
N GLY A 84 9.28 4.61 -41.10
CA GLY A 84 8.58 5.30 -42.16
C GLY A 84 7.45 6.21 -41.68
N CYS A 85 6.90 6.98 -42.60
CA CYS A 85 5.83 7.93 -42.32
C CYS A 85 4.46 7.30 -42.48
N CYS A 86 3.99 6.63 -41.44
CA CYS A 86 2.63 6.11 -41.37
C CYS A 86 1.81 6.93 -40.38
N ALA A 87 0.53 7.15 -40.68
CA ALA A 87 -0.31 7.93 -39.77
C ALA A 87 -0.82 7.08 -38.59
N ARG A 88 -0.96 5.76 -38.79
CA ARG A 88 -1.54 4.82 -37.84
C ARG A 88 -0.96 3.42 -37.98
N GLY A 89 -1.09 2.64 -36.92
CA GLY A 89 -0.82 1.21 -36.94
C GLY A 89 -0.90 0.61 -35.55
N GLU A 90 -0.74 -0.70 -35.48
CA GLU A 90 -0.70 -1.47 -34.24
C GLU A 90 0.54 -2.35 -34.25
N GLY A 91 1.34 -2.29 -33.19
CA GLY A 91 2.52 -3.10 -33.06
C GLY A 91 2.22 -4.46 -32.44
N ARG A 92 3.09 -5.41 -32.77
CA ARG A 92 3.16 -6.72 -32.10
C ARG A 92 4.60 -7.03 -31.78
N LEU A 93 4.85 -7.43 -30.54
CA LEU A 93 6.13 -7.96 -30.09
C LEU A 93 6.04 -9.45 -29.83
N GLU A 94 6.98 -10.17 -30.39
CA GLU A 94 7.21 -11.58 -30.12
C GLU A 94 8.55 -11.75 -29.40
N VAL A 95 8.55 -12.58 -28.37
CA VAL A 95 9.75 -12.98 -27.65
C VAL A 95 10.04 -14.44 -27.94
N ALA A 96 11.19 -14.70 -28.54
CA ALA A 96 11.71 -16.05 -28.70
C ALA A 96 12.83 -16.30 -27.69
N ARG A 97 12.71 -17.38 -26.91
CA ARG A 97 13.80 -17.83 -26.05
C ARG A 97 14.80 -18.64 -26.91
N VAL A 98 16.01 -18.11 -27.12
CA VAL A 98 17.06 -18.69 -27.97
C VAL A 98 18.12 -19.46 -27.15
N GLY A 99 17.78 -19.75 -25.89
CA GLY A 99 18.58 -20.47 -24.91
C GLY A 99 18.11 -20.13 -23.50
N ASP A 100 18.75 -20.68 -22.47
CA ASP A 100 18.28 -20.47 -21.09
C ASP A 100 18.39 -19.02 -20.61
N ARG A 101 19.27 -18.21 -21.23
CA ARG A 101 19.56 -16.84 -20.83
C ARG A 101 19.59 -15.82 -21.97
N LEU A 102 19.16 -16.22 -23.16
CA LEU A 102 19.15 -15.39 -24.36
C LEU A 102 17.73 -15.22 -24.87
N HIS A 103 17.27 -13.98 -24.97
CA HIS A 103 15.92 -13.61 -25.38
C HIS A 103 15.97 -12.76 -26.64
N ALA A 104 15.42 -13.25 -27.75
CA ALA A 104 15.34 -12.51 -29.00
C ALA A 104 13.99 -11.82 -29.13
N LEU A 105 14.02 -10.52 -29.43
CA LEU A 105 12.84 -9.71 -29.70
C LEU A 105 12.62 -9.58 -31.19
N ARG A 106 11.37 -9.73 -31.61
CA ARG A 106 10.92 -9.42 -32.96
C ARG A 106 9.70 -8.52 -32.89
N SER A 107 9.76 -7.40 -33.60
CA SER A 107 8.61 -6.53 -33.79
C SER A 107 8.03 -6.75 -35.19
N SER A 108 6.71 -6.80 -35.27
CA SER A 108 5.95 -6.59 -36.51
C SER A 108 4.98 -5.43 -36.29
N TRP A 109 4.59 -4.77 -37.38
CA TRP A 109 3.73 -3.61 -37.33
C TRP A 109 2.68 -3.68 -38.43
N LEU A 110 1.42 -3.50 -38.10
CA LEU A 110 0.38 -3.28 -39.11
C LEU A 110 0.35 -1.78 -39.43
N ALA A 111 0.99 -1.37 -40.51
CA ALA A 111 1.16 0.03 -40.88
C ALA A 111 0.06 0.48 -41.85
N CYS A 112 -0.59 1.61 -41.56
CA CYS A 112 -1.69 2.15 -42.36
C CYS A 112 -1.40 3.60 -42.76
N ASP A 113 -1.93 4.00 -43.92
CA ASP A 113 -1.87 5.39 -44.40
C ASP A 113 -0.42 5.91 -44.53
N CYS A 114 0.49 5.08 -45.07
CA CYS A 114 1.90 5.44 -45.21
C CYS A 114 2.14 6.34 -46.44
N CYS A 115 3.04 7.31 -46.33
CA CYS A 115 3.41 8.19 -47.45
C CYS A 115 4.91 8.06 -47.80
N GLU A 116 5.20 8.03 -49.11
CA GLU A 116 6.58 8.07 -49.59
C GLU A 116 7.13 9.50 -49.51
N GLY A 117 8.30 9.68 -48.87
CA GLY A 117 9.09 10.91 -49.01
C GLY A 117 9.13 11.88 -47.82
N CYS A 118 8.71 11.48 -46.62
CA CYS A 118 8.85 12.28 -45.40
C CYS A 118 9.94 11.70 -44.46
N GLU A 119 10.70 12.57 -43.77
CA GLU A 119 11.65 12.21 -42.70
C GLU A 119 10.94 12.23 -41.32
N CYS A 120 9.76 11.64 -41.20
CA CYS A 120 9.10 11.48 -39.90
C CYS A 120 9.25 10.03 -39.40
N LEU A 121 9.45 9.87 -38.10
CA LEU A 121 9.33 8.57 -37.43
C LEU A 121 7.83 8.21 -37.37
N GLY A 122 7.50 6.97 -37.70
CA GLY A 122 6.14 6.44 -37.70
C GLY A 122 5.54 6.37 -36.29
N PRO A 123 4.31 5.84 -36.15
CA PRO A 123 3.72 5.62 -34.84
C PRO A 123 4.64 4.72 -34.00
N ALA A 124 4.66 5.06 -32.72
CA ALA A 124 5.50 4.49 -31.69
C ALA A 124 4.62 3.90 -30.59
N GLU A 125 4.97 2.73 -30.07
CA GLU A 125 4.42 2.26 -28.81
C GLU A 125 5.52 1.80 -27.84
N GLU A 126 5.25 2.01 -26.56
CA GLU A 126 6.05 1.48 -25.47
C GLU A 126 5.30 0.30 -24.86
N THR A 127 5.91 -0.88 -24.90
CA THR A 127 5.30 -2.13 -24.50
C THR A 127 6.14 -2.80 -23.42
N ALA A 128 5.47 -3.17 -22.31
CA ALA A 128 6.07 -3.99 -21.27
C ALA A 128 6.06 -5.46 -21.68
N VAL A 129 7.24 -6.06 -21.83
CA VAL A 129 7.42 -7.44 -22.27
C VAL A 129 7.80 -8.32 -21.09
N ASP A 130 6.94 -9.30 -20.80
CA ASP A 130 7.15 -10.25 -19.71
C ASP A 130 7.94 -11.48 -20.19
N LEU A 131 9.17 -11.62 -19.70
CA LEU A 131 10.08 -12.73 -20.00
C LEU A 131 9.85 -13.95 -19.08
N GLY A 132 8.95 -13.83 -18.11
CA GLY A 132 8.57 -14.85 -17.14
C GLY A 132 9.56 -14.99 -15.98
N LEU A 133 9.49 -16.15 -15.31
CA LEU A 133 10.46 -16.55 -14.29
C LEU A 133 11.73 -17.06 -14.97
N LEU A 134 12.87 -16.53 -14.54
CA LEU A 134 14.17 -16.77 -15.15
C LEU A 134 15.14 -17.44 -14.16
N PRO A 135 16.04 -18.31 -14.63
CA PRO A 135 17.07 -18.90 -13.78
C PRO A 135 18.08 -17.83 -13.34
N VAL A 136 18.75 -18.05 -12.20
CA VAL A 136 19.83 -17.18 -11.73
C VAL A 136 20.95 -17.07 -12.78
N GLY A 137 21.46 -15.86 -13.00
CA GLY A 137 22.59 -15.53 -13.86
C GLY A 137 22.36 -14.28 -14.71
N LEU A 138 23.35 -13.96 -15.55
CA LEU A 138 23.26 -12.84 -16.50
C LEU A 138 22.39 -13.22 -17.71
N HIS A 139 21.36 -12.43 -17.97
CA HIS A 139 20.47 -12.53 -19.11
C HIS A 139 20.76 -11.46 -20.14
N THR A 140 20.59 -11.82 -21.41
CA THR A 140 20.82 -10.92 -22.55
C THR A 140 19.57 -10.87 -23.42
N VAL A 141 19.16 -9.65 -23.77
CA VAL A 141 18.12 -9.40 -24.77
C VAL A 141 18.80 -8.97 -26.07
N VAL A 142 18.45 -9.61 -27.18
CA VAL A 142 18.99 -9.34 -28.52
C VAL A 142 17.88 -8.99 -29.50
N GLY A 143 18.25 -8.31 -30.57
CA GLY A 143 17.34 -8.06 -31.70
C GLY A 143 17.07 -9.33 -32.53
N PRO A 144 16.30 -9.20 -33.62
CA PRO A 144 15.85 -10.35 -34.41
C PRO A 144 17.01 -11.11 -35.09
N ASP A 145 18.10 -10.42 -35.41
CA ASP A 145 19.28 -11.02 -36.05
C ASP A 145 20.22 -11.69 -35.04
N GLY A 146 20.05 -11.42 -33.73
CA GLY A 146 20.82 -12.07 -32.67
C GLY A 146 22.29 -11.65 -32.55
N ASP A 147 22.74 -10.70 -33.38
CA ASP A 147 24.15 -10.36 -33.52
C ASP A 147 24.70 -9.45 -32.41
N GLU A 148 23.87 -8.54 -31.85
CA GLU A 148 24.28 -7.60 -30.79
C GLU A 148 23.28 -7.55 -29.61
N PRO A 149 23.78 -7.45 -28.36
CA PRO A 149 22.93 -7.28 -27.19
C PRO A 149 22.29 -5.89 -27.18
N LEU A 150 20.96 -5.86 -27.07
CA LEU A 150 20.18 -4.63 -26.86
C LEU A 150 20.28 -4.18 -25.40
N CYS A 151 20.18 -5.12 -24.46
CA CYS A 151 20.45 -4.89 -23.04
C CYS A 151 20.76 -6.19 -22.30
N THR A 152 21.29 -6.07 -21.08
CA THR A 152 21.59 -7.19 -20.19
C THR A 152 21.11 -6.91 -18.77
N PHE A 153 20.76 -7.95 -18.03
CA PHE A 153 20.35 -7.85 -16.63
C PHE A 153 20.72 -9.09 -15.84
N GLU A 154 20.93 -8.94 -14.53
CA GLU A 154 21.28 -10.07 -13.66
C GLU A 154 20.04 -10.58 -12.91
N VAL A 155 19.79 -11.88 -13.00
CA VAL A 155 18.84 -12.57 -12.14
C VAL A 155 19.62 -13.15 -10.96
N VAL A 156 19.32 -12.72 -9.74
CA VAL A 156 19.98 -13.20 -8.52
C VAL A 156 19.13 -14.20 -7.76
N ALA A 157 19.79 -15.08 -7.01
CA ALA A 157 19.09 -15.97 -6.10
C ALA A 157 18.30 -15.13 -5.08
N PRO A 158 17.10 -15.56 -4.67
CA PRO A 158 16.46 -14.94 -3.52
C PRO A 158 17.42 -15.00 -2.32
N PRO A 159 17.49 -13.96 -1.49
CA PRO A 159 18.28 -14.03 -0.27
C PRO A 159 17.87 -15.28 0.53
N PRO A 160 18.81 -15.93 1.24
CA PRO A 160 18.45 -17.08 2.08
C PRO A 160 17.33 -16.66 3.04
N PRO A 161 16.37 -17.57 3.33
CA PRO A 161 15.29 -17.25 4.25
C PRO A 161 15.90 -16.77 5.56
N THR A 162 15.53 -15.55 5.96
CA THR A 162 15.96 -14.98 7.23
C THR A 162 15.50 -15.92 8.34
N GLU A 163 16.43 -16.40 9.17
CA GLU A 163 16.05 -17.15 10.36
C GLU A 163 15.31 -16.18 11.29
N CYS A 164 14.01 -16.46 11.46
CA CYS A 164 13.14 -15.70 12.32
C CYS A 164 12.58 -16.64 13.40
N ALA A 165 12.59 -16.17 14.64
CA ALA A 165 11.98 -16.85 15.77
C ALA A 165 10.71 -16.10 16.19
N PRO A 166 9.66 -16.79 16.68
CA PRO A 166 8.49 -16.12 17.25
C PRO A 166 8.91 -15.19 18.40
N MET A 167 8.39 -13.96 18.38
CA MET A 167 8.50 -13.03 19.51
C MET A 167 7.73 -13.63 20.70
N GLN A 168 8.32 -13.53 21.89
CA GLN A 168 7.64 -13.84 23.14
C GLN A 168 6.84 -12.63 23.62
N ILE A 169 5.60 -12.80 24.07
CA ILE A 169 4.77 -11.68 24.52
C ILE A 169 4.69 -11.72 26.04
N ASP A 170 5.07 -10.62 26.68
CA ASP A 170 4.99 -10.46 28.13
C ASP A 170 3.71 -9.73 28.57
N GLU A 171 3.23 -8.80 27.74
CA GLU A 171 2.01 -8.03 28.00
C GLU A 171 1.19 -7.92 26.71
N LEU A 172 -0.12 -8.18 26.82
CA LEU A 172 -1.09 -7.93 25.77
C LEU A 172 -2.11 -6.89 26.24
N ARG A 173 -2.30 -5.85 25.44
CA ARG A 173 -3.33 -4.82 25.62
C ARG A 173 -4.35 -4.98 24.51
N ALA A 174 -5.54 -5.46 24.83
CA ALA A 174 -6.61 -5.67 23.87
C ALA A 174 -7.98 -5.55 24.57
N PRO A 175 -9.05 -5.13 23.87
CA PRO A 175 -10.41 -5.24 24.38
C PRO A 175 -10.85 -6.72 24.46
N ASP A 176 -11.56 -7.09 25.52
CA ASP A 176 -12.23 -8.40 25.63
C ASP A 176 -13.57 -8.43 24.90
N VAL A 177 -14.26 -7.28 24.87
CA VAL A 177 -15.53 -7.09 24.17
C VAL A 177 -15.39 -5.94 23.19
N VAL A 178 -15.79 -6.19 21.94
CA VAL A 178 -15.92 -5.18 20.90
C VAL A 178 -17.39 -5.05 20.53
N PHE A 179 -17.89 -3.82 20.49
CA PHE A 179 -19.26 -3.57 20.08
C PHE A 179 -19.38 -3.49 18.55
N GLU A 180 -20.56 -3.83 18.04
CA GLU A 180 -20.84 -3.75 16.61
C GLU A 180 -20.54 -2.34 16.06
N GLY A 181 -19.75 -2.29 14.97
CA GLY A 181 -19.29 -1.04 14.35
C GLY A 181 -18.12 -0.35 15.04
N GLN A 182 -17.59 -0.89 16.14
CA GLN A 182 -16.36 -0.42 16.75
C GLN A 182 -15.14 -1.10 16.11
N GLY A 183 -14.09 -0.31 15.86
CA GLY A 183 -12.81 -0.84 15.41
C GLY A 183 -12.15 -1.72 16.49
N PHE A 184 -11.30 -2.63 16.04
CA PHE A 184 -10.50 -3.48 16.92
C PHE A 184 -9.04 -3.06 16.87
N ALA A 185 -8.40 -2.99 18.04
CA ALA A 185 -6.98 -2.71 18.10
C ALA A 185 -6.36 -3.56 19.22
N PHE A 186 -5.05 -3.77 19.14
CA PHE A 186 -4.28 -4.35 20.23
C PHE A 186 -2.83 -3.89 20.20
N SER A 187 -2.15 -4.02 21.34
CA SER A 187 -0.70 -3.88 21.45
C SER A 187 -0.10 -5.09 22.14
N ALA A 188 0.91 -5.72 21.53
CA ALA A 188 1.66 -6.83 22.12
C ALA A 188 3.08 -6.36 22.47
N LEU A 189 3.50 -6.56 23.71
CA LEU A 189 4.78 -6.05 24.22
C LEU A 189 5.67 -7.20 24.71
N GLN A 190 6.94 -7.12 24.34
CA GLN A 190 8.02 -7.96 24.85
C GLN A 190 9.00 -7.06 25.61
N HIS A 191 9.16 -7.29 26.91
CA HIS A 191 10.13 -6.58 27.73
C HIS A 191 11.52 -7.18 27.53
N GLU A 192 12.56 -6.40 27.85
CA GLU A 192 13.95 -6.83 27.75
C GLU A 192 14.15 -8.22 28.38
N ARG A 193 14.51 -9.21 27.55
CA ARG A 193 14.92 -10.54 28.00
C ARG A 193 16.42 -10.72 27.78
N THR A 194 16.99 -11.74 28.42
CA THR A 194 18.37 -12.14 28.18
C THR A 194 18.54 -12.74 26.78
N SER A 195 19.16 -11.94 25.91
CA SER A 195 20.05 -12.19 24.78
C SER A 195 19.59 -12.78 23.45
N CYS A 196 19.76 -11.96 22.39
CA CYS A 196 20.69 -12.18 21.27
C CYS A 196 21.50 -10.90 20.93
N SER A 197 22.75 -11.01 20.46
CA SER A 197 23.57 -9.87 20.00
C SER A 197 23.30 -9.46 18.55
N CYS A 198 22.05 -9.55 18.16
CA CYS A 198 21.60 -9.24 16.82
C CYS A 198 21.21 -7.78 16.68
N SER A 199 21.03 -7.35 15.43
CA SER A 199 20.19 -6.20 15.10
C SER A 199 18.83 -6.75 14.69
N PRO A 200 17.97 -7.13 15.65
CA PRO A 200 16.75 -7.86 15.35
C PRO A 200 15.83 -6.98 14.52
N ARG A 201 15.18 -7.62 13.55
CA ARG A 201 14.11 -7.00 12.75
C ARG A 201 12.80 -7.65 13.12
N LEU A 202 11.81 -6.83 13.44
CA LEU A 202 10.46 -7.30 13.71
C LEU A 202 9.75 -7.51 12.38
N ARG A 203 9.16 -8.68 12.18
CA ARG A 203 8.30 -8.98 11.04
C ARG A 203 6.94 -9.41 11.56
N VAL A 204 5.89 -8.77 11.06
CA VAL A 204 4.52 -9.07 11.43
C VAL A 204 3.77 -9.67 10.23
N PRO A 205 3.71 -11.00 10.10
CA PRO A 205 2.73 -11.64 9.24
C PRO A 205 1.29 -11.42 9.76
N LEU A 206 0.41 -11.04 8.84
CA LEU A 206 -1.03 -10.95 9.04
C LEU A 206 -1.69 -12.06 8.21
N ASP A 207 -2.02 -13.16 8.86
CA ASP A 207 -2.72 -14.28 8.23
C ASP A 207 -4.14 -14.39 8.82
N ALA A 208 -5.07 -15.06 8.12
CA ALA A 208 -6.52 -15.15 8.38
C ALA A 208 -6.99 -15.29 9.86
N GLY A 209 -6.88 -14.21 10.65
CA GLY A 209 -7.24 -14.16 12.07
C GLY A 209 -6.11 -14.52 13.05
N GLU A 210 -4.89 -14.76 12.57
CA GLU A 210 -3.70 -14.96 13.41
C GLU A 210 -2.72 -13.82 13.18
N PHE A 211 -2.38 -13.16 14.27
CA PHE A 211 -1.31 -12.19 14.30
C PHE A 211 -0.06 -12.88 14.82
N ARG A 212 1.05 -12.75 14.11
CA ARG A 212 2.31 -13.25 14.63
C ARG A 212 3.37 -12.19 14.44
N ALA A 213 4.23 -12.06 15.43
CA ALA A 213 5.38 -11.18 15.38
C ALA A 213 6.61 -12.06 15.51
N ASP A 214 7.50 -12.00 14.52
CA ASP A 214 8.73 -12.75 14.48
C ASP A 214 9.93 -11.81 14.59
N LEU A 215 10.92 -12.21 15.39
CA LEU A 215 12.23 -11.58 15.49
C LEU A 215 13.18 -12.26 14.51
N CYS A 216 13.62 -11.51 13.52
CA CYS A 216 14.51 -11.96 12.46
C CYS A 216 15.95 -11.49 12.71
N GLU A 217 16.92 -12.23 12.16
CA GLU A 217 18.36 -11.90 12.22
C GLU A 217 18.99 -12.04 13.62
N CYS A 218 18.37 -12.84 14.50
CA CYS A 218 18.89 -13.21 15.82
C CYS A 218 20.06 -14.20 15.72
N CYS A 219 21.31 -13.76 15.91
CA CYS A 219 22.48 -14.65 15.86
C CYS A 219 22.45 -15.69 16.99
N GLU A 220 22.62 -16.98 16.66
CA GLU A 220 22.63 -18.12 17.60
C GLU A 220 23.68 -18.05 18.73
N ALA A 221 24.65 -17.15 18.64
CA ALA A 221 25.79 -17.11 19.55
C ALA A 221 26.20 -15.68 19.90
N CYS A 222 25.56 -15.06 20.89
CA CYS A 222 26.19 -14.16 21.88
C CYS A 222 25.20 -13.51 22.85
N LEU A 223 25.66 -13.34 24.10
CA LEU A 223 25.02 -12.64 25.21
C LEU A 223 24.85 -11.14 24.91
N CYS A 224 23.62 -10.68 24.69
CA CYS A 224 23.26 -9.25 24.62
C CYS A 224 21.90 -8.99 25.29
N ILE A 225 21.44 -7.74 25.27
CA ILE A 225 20.13 -7.35 25.81
C ILE A 225 19.29 -6.99 24.58
N ASP A 226 18.18 -7.68 24.36
CA ASP A 226 17.24 -7.25 23.32
C ASP A 226 16.52 -6.01 23.84
N PRO A 227 16.50 -4.88 23.11
CA PRO A 227 15.60 -3.79 23.47
C PRO A 227 14.17 -4.33 23.45
N GLY A 228 13.30 -3.85 24.33
CA GLY A 228 11.91 -4.29 24.29
C GLY A 228 11.25 -3.96 22.95
N TYR A 229 10.26 -4.77 22.54
CA TYR A 229 9.45 -4.54 21.34
C TYR A 229 7.98 -4.29 21.70
N GLU A 230 7.34 -3.43 20.93
CA GLU A 230 5.89 -3.23 20.99
C GLU A 230 5.34 -3.32 19.57
N VAL A 231 4.34 -4.16 19.38
CA VAL A 231 3.63 -4.29 18.11
C VAL A 231 2.23 -3.73 18.28
N GLY A 232 1.82 -2.80 17.41
CA GLY A 232 0.48 -2.24 17.37
C GLY A 232 -0.28 -2.67 16.13
N PHE A 233 -1.60 -2.83 16.27
CA PHE A 233 -2.51 -3.07 15.16
C PHE A 233 -3.84 -2.36 15.40
N GLU A 234 -4.41 -1.77 14.35
CA GLU A 234 -5.72 -1.12 14.35
C GLU A 234 -6.47 -1.51 13.07
N ASP A 235 -7.67 -2.08 13.22
CA ASP A 235 -8.59 -2.41 12.14
C ASP A 235 -9.92 -1.67 12.33
N ALA A 236 -10.41 -1.09 11.24
CA ALA A 236 -11.67 -0.35 11.21
C ALA A 236 -12.90 -1.25 11.37
N ALA A 237 -12.79 -2.54 11.03
CA ALA A 237 -13.81 -3.51 11.34
C ALA A 237 -13.20 -4.57 12.26
N ALA A 238 -13.76 -4.75 13.46
CA ALA A 238 -13.45 -5.96 14.21
C ALA A 238 -13.74 -7.15 13.29
N PRO A 239 -12.76 -8.01 12.98
CA PRO A 239 -13.08 -9.25 12.28
C PRO A 239 -14.11 -10.00 13.15
N ALA A 240 -14.83 -10.95 12.58
CA ALA A 240 -15.62 -11.91 13.37
C ALA A 240 -14.66 -12.82 14.17
N LEU A 241 -13.83 -12.22 15.01
CA LEU A 241 -12.80 -12.83 15.82
C LEU A 241 -13.54 -13.61 16.88
N GLY A 242 -13.64 -14.92 16.71
CA GLY A 242 -13.95 -15.81 17.84
C GLY A 242 -12.79 -15.86 18.82
N GLU A 243 -11.56 -15.70 18.33
CA GLU A 243 -10.33 -15.78 19.10
C GLU A 243 -9.24 -14.98 18.38
N LEU A 244 -8.53 -14.13 19.11
CA LEU A 244 -7.32 -13.48 18.65
C LEU A 244 -6.13 -14.38 19.00
N VAL A 245 -5.39 -14.81 18.00
CA VAL A 245 -4.16 -15.60 18.19
C VAL A 245 -2.97 -14.66 17.99
N ILE A 246 -2.14 -14.50 19.03
CA ILE A 246 -0.90 -13.71 18.97
C ILE A 246 0.29 -14.58 19.39
N GLY A 247 1.03 -15.08 18.40
CA GLY A 247 2.04 -16.13 18.65
C GLY A 247 1.38 -17.34 19.34
N ASP A 248 1.89 -17.75 20.50
CA ASP A 248 1.30 -18.83 21.30
C ASP A 248 0.15 -18.36 22.23
N THR A 249 -0.13 -17.06 22.29
CA THR A 249 -1.17 -16.50 23.15
C THR A 249 -2.51 -16.49 22.45
N ARG A 250 -3.53 -16.96 23.15
CA ARG A 250 -4.91 -17.01 22.70
C ARG A 250 -5.74 -16.08 23.55
N HIS A 251 -6.27 -15.02 22.94
CA HIS A 251 -7.07 -14.01 23.62
C HIS A 251 -8.52 -14.07 23.10
N PRO A 252 -9.49 -14.49 23.93
CA PRO A 252 -10.88 -14.55 23.49
C PRO A 252 -11.43 -13.13 23.32
N VAL A 253 -11.76 -12.76 22.08
CA VAL A 253 -12.45 -11.49 21.77
C VAL A 253 -13.91 -11.81 21.51
N GLN A 254 -14.82 -11.08 22.14
CA GLN A 254 -16.25 -11.24 21.92
C GLN A 254 -16.80 -10.04 21.16
N THR A 255 -17.46 -10.29 20.04
CA THR A 255 -18.32 -9.26 19.41
C THR A 255 -19.69 -9.31 20.08
N ARG A 256 -20.18 -8.17 20.58
CA ARG A 256 -21.47 -8.06 21.27
C ARG A 256 -22.29 -6.89 20.75
N SER A 257 -23.61 -7.01 20.79
CA SER A 257 -24.48 -5.83 20.73
C SER A 257 -24.45 -5.10 22.08
N PRO A 258 -24.44 -3.75 22.10
CA PRO A 258 -24.54 -3.00 23.36
C PRO A 258 -25.77 -3.37 24.21
N ASP A 259 -26.88 -3.76 23.57
CA ASP A 259 -28.12 -4.11 24.26
C ASP A 259 -28.04 -5.48 24.98
N GLU A 260 -27.01 -6.27 24.71
CA GLU A 260 -26.73 -7.53 25.41
C GLU A 260 -25.94 -7.31 26.71
N CYS A 261 -25.51 -6.07 26.99
CA CYS A 261 -24.67 -5.73 28.14
C CYS A 261 -25.36 -4.69 29.02
N THR A 262 -24.99 -4.68 30.30
CA THR A 262 -25.52 -3.70 31.26
C THR A 262 -24.57 -2.51 31.36
N PRO A 263 -25.04 -1.26 31.18
CA PRO A 263 -24.24 -0.08 31.46
C PRO A 263 -23.82 -0.03 32.95
N VAL A 264 -22.55 0.24 33.21
CA VAL A 264 -21.99 0.31 34.57
C VAL A 264 -21.36 1.68 34.80
N GLU A 265 -21.61 2.28 35.95
CA GLU A 265 -20.92 3.52 36.34
C GLU A 265 -19.42 3.22 36.60
N PRO A 266 -18.50 3.92 35.91
CA PRO A 266 -17.07 3.73 36.11
C PRO A 266 -16.62 4.08 37.53
N THR A 267 -15.81 3.21 38.12
CA THR A 267 -15.19 3.40 39.43
C THR A 267 -13.75 3.89 39.34
N GLY A 268 -13.14 3.79 38.16
CA GLY A 268 -11.80 4.27 37.89
C GLY A 268 -11.57 4.52 36.40
N LEU A 269 -10.62 5.40 36.11
CA LEU A 269 -10.16 5.71 34.76
C LEU A 269 -8.65 5.97 34.81
N ARG A 270 -7.90 5.29 33.96
CA ARG A 270 -6.46 5.57 33.74
C ARG A 270 -6.15 5.55 32.25
N VAL A 271 -5.16 6.34 31.87
CA VAL A 271 -4.61 6.35 30.51
C VAL A 271 -3.24 5.68 30.55
N VAL A 272 -3.00 4.75 29.63
CA VAL A 272 -1.73 4.04 29.47
C VAL A 272 -1.10 4.50 28.16
N PRO A 273 0.11 5.08 28.21
CA PRO A 273 0.83 5.44 27.00
C PRO A 273 1.38 4.19 26.30
N PRO A 274 1.68 4.30 25.00
CA PRO A 274 2.58 3.38 24.32
C PRO A 274 3.91 3.22 25.09
N ALA A 275 4.54 2.04 25.08
CA ALA A 275 5.71 1.77 25.92
C ALA A 275 6.95 2.59 25.48
N PRO A 276 7.51 3.45 26.35
CA PRO A 276 8.64 4.30 25.97
C PRO A 276 9.94 3.49 25.91
N GLY A 277 10.75 3.74 24.86
CA GLY A 277 12.07 3.10 24.72
C GLY A 277 12.04 1.72 24.03
N TYR A 278 10.90 1.31 23.51
CA TYR A 278 10.72 0.04 22.80
C TYR A 278 10.82 0.28 21.29
N LEU A 279 11.35 -0.70 20.55
CA LEU A 279 11.27 -0.72 19.10
C LEU A 279 9.83 -1.06 18.71
N ARG A 280 9.25 -0.28 17.79
CA ARG A 280 7.83 -0.42 17.42
C ARG A 280 7.64 -0.89 16.00
N ASP A 281 6.66 -1.76 15.81
CA ASP A 281 6.06 -2.05 14.51
C ASP A 281 4.56 -1.78 14.58
N GLY A 282 4.03 -1.06 13.58
CA GLY A 282 2.65 -0.54 13.60
C GLY A 282 2.45 0.72 14.47
N PRO A 283 1.19 1.12 14.70
CA PRO A 283 0.84 2.38 15.38
C PRO A 283 1.17 2.38 16.88
N GLY A 284 1.56 3.55 17.40
CA GLY A 284 1.75 3.77 18.84
C GLY A 284 0.43 4.00 19.57
N LEU A 285 -0.24 2.91 19.97
CA LEU A 285 -1.60 2.99 20.52
C LEU A 285 -1.63 3.44 21.98
N TRP A 286 -2.35 4.53 22.23
CA TRP A 286 -2.74 4.95 23.57
C TRP A 286 -3.97 4.18 24.03
N TRP A 287 -4.04 3.89 25.32
CA TRP A 287 -5.11 3.09 25.89
C TRP A 287 -5.80 3.81 27.03
N ALA A 288 -7.13 3.75 27.07
CA ALA A 288 -7.89 4.02 28.29
C ALA A 288 -8.26 2.69 28.94
N VAL A 289 -7.99 2.57 30.24
CA VAL A 289 -8.51 1.48 31.06
C VAL A 289 -9.58 2.06 31.98
N VAL A 290 -10.78 1.53 31.83
CA VAL A 290 -11.95 1.94 32.59
C VAL A 290 -12.31 0.81 33.54
N SER A 291 -12.28 1.10 34.85
CA SER A 291 -12.59 0.12 35.89
C SER A 291 -14.05 0.25 36.30
N GLY A 292 -14.68 -0.88 36.62
CA GLY A 292 -16.05 -0.94 37.11
C GLY A 292 -16.24 -1.96 38.23
N MET A 293 -17.45 -1.98 38.79
CA MET A 293 -17.89 -3.02 39.71
C MET A 293 -19.28 -3.50 39.29
N GLN A 294 -19.46 -4.81 39.18
CA GLN A 294 -20.77 -5.40 38.94
C GLN A 294 -21.05 -6.52 39.94
N ARG A 295 -22.30 -6.63 40.39
CA ARG A 295 -22.74 -7.81 41.14
C ARG A 295 -22.98 -8.93 40.15
N VAL A 296 -22.14 -9.95 40.20
CA VAL A 296 -22.26 -11.16 39.40
C VAL A 296 -22.45 -12.36 40.30
N CYS A 297 -23.16 -13.35 39.78
CA CYS A 297 -23.58 -14.52 40.54
C CYS A 297 -22.75 -15.77 40.22
N CYS A 298 -22.31 -15.92 38.97
CA CYS A 298 -21.76 -17.20 38.47
C CYS A 298 -20.52 -17.03 37.59
N VAL A 299 -20.35 -15.87 36.95
CA VAL A 299 -19.27 -15.60 36.00
C VAL A 299 -18.72 -14.22 36.24
N GLU A 300 -17.41 -14.05 36.09
CA GLU A 300 -16.79 -12.73 36.14
C GLU A 300 -17.35 -11.87 34.99
N PRO A 301 -17.67 -10.59 35.25
CA PRO A 301 -18.18 -9.72 34.22
C PRO A 301 -17.07 -9.41 33.22
N VAL A 302 -17.38 -9.52 31.93
CA VAL A 302 -16.45 -9.14 30.87
C VAL A 302 -16.76 -7.70 30.45
N GLY A 303 -15.75 -6.84 30.52
CA GLY A 303 -15.91 -5.42 30.29
C GLY A 303 -15.84 -5.02 28.81
N GLY A 304 -16.75 -4.16 28.39
CA GLY A 304 -16.71 -3.48 27.09
C GLY A 304 -16.75 -1.97 27.27
N VAL A 305 -15.92 -1.24 26.50
CA VAL A 305 -15.93 0.23 26.47
C VAL A 305 -16.17 0.70 25.06
N ARG A 306 -17.18 1.57 24.92
CA ARG A 306 -17.46 2.28 23.68
C ARG A 306 -17.19 3.77 23.84
N GLU A 307 -16.75 4.39 22.77
CA GLU A 307 -16.71 5.85 22.66
C GLU A 307 -18.14 6.38 22.46
N ALA A 308 -18.53 7.31 23.32
CA ALA A 308 -19.74 8.10 23.14
C ALA A 308 -19.39 9.31 22.27
N LEU A 309 -20.00 9.41 21.09
CA LEU A 309 -19.93 10.60 20.26
C LEU A 309 -20.57 11.77 21.03
N VAL A 310 -19.74 12.68 21.56
CA VAL A 310 -20.19 13.94 22.13
C VAL A 310 -19.73 15.04 21.22
N SER A 311 -20.68 15.82 20.69
CA SER A 311 -20.34 17.07 20.02
C SER A 311 -19.68 18.00 21.04
N PRO A 312 -18.43 18.45 20.83
CA PRO A 312 -17.76 19.33 21.78
C PRO A 312 -18.60 20.60 21.94
N GLY A 313 -18.99 20.90 23.18
CA GLY A 313 -19.56 22.19 23.52
C GLY A 313 -18.49 23.29 23.46
N PRO A 314 -18.87 24.57 23.49
CA PRO A 314 -17.92 25.68 23.44
C PRO A 314 -16.89 25.68 24.59
N ASP A 315 -17.20 25.03 25.71
CA ASP A 315 -16.33 24.91 26.89
C ASP A 315 -15.64 23.53 27.01
N THR A 316 -15.78 22.68 25.99
CA THR A 316 -15.16 21.34 25.98
C THR A 316 -13.84 21.40 25.21
N PRO A 317 -12.71 20.95 25.77
CA PRO A 317 -11.45 20.86 25.04
C PRO A 317 -11.65 20.11 23.72
N PRO A 318 -11.03 20.56 22.61
CA PRO A 318 -11.28 20.02 21.28
C PRO A 318 -10.97 18.52 21.16
N ASN A 319 -10.08 17.99 22.02
CA ASN A 319 -9.71 16.57 22.05
C ASN A 319 -10.32 15.83 23.25
N THR A 320 -11.57 16.14 23.60
CA THR A 320 -12.27 15.42 24.67
C THR A 320 -12.94 14.18 24.12
N ARG A 321 -12.64 13.02 24.72
CA ARG A 321 -13.36 11.76 24.44
C ARG A 321 -14.16 11.33 25.66
N THR A 322 -15.40 10.92 25.42
CA THR A 322 -16.28 10.39 26.47
C THR A 322 -16.48 8.91 26.24
N LEU A 323 -16.30 8.11 27.27
CA LEU A 323 -16.39 6.66 27.24
C LEU A 323 -17.57 6.20 28.10
N SER A 324 -18.26 5.15 27.64
CA SER A 324 -19.26 4.45 28.46
C SER A 324 -18.83 3.00 28.68
N LEU A 325 -18.82 2.59 29.94
CA LEU A 325 -18.49 1.24 30.39
C LEU A 325 -19.74 0.36 30.41
N HIS A 326 -19.60 -0.85 29.90
CA HIS A 326 -20.62 -1.88 29.89
C HIS A 326 -20.04 -3.16 30.44
N ALA A 327 -20.87 -3.92 31.15
CA ALA A 327 -20.52 -5.22 31.65
C ALA A 327 -21.42 -6.27 31.02
N CYS A 328 -20.80 -7.24 30.35
CA CYS A 328 -21.46 -8.29 29.62
C CYS A 328 -21.36 -9.58 30.43
N THR A 329 -22.52 -10.17 30.78
CA THR A 329 -22.62 -11.42 31.55
C THR A 329 -23.40 -12.46 30.76
N LEU A 330 -23.03 -13.73 30.90
CA LEU A 330 -23.64 -14.82 30.13
C LEU A 330 -25.00 -15.29 30.69
N GLU A 331 -25.36 -14.95 31.93
CA GLU A 331 -26.63 -15.39 32.55
C GLU A 331 -27.16 -14.34 33.56
N ASP A 332 -28.48 -14.10 33.50
CA ASP A 332 -29.23 -13.41 34.55
C ASP A 332 -29.50 -14.39 35.70
N CYS A 333 -28.86 -14.22 36.84
CA CYS A 333 -29.15 -14.98 38.06
C CYS A 333 -29.55 -14.02 39.18
N GLU A 334 -30.54 -14.39 40.01
CA GLU A 334 -30.92 -13.59 41.18
C GLU A 334 -29.78 -13.57 42.22
N CYS A 335 -29.26 -12.37 42.53
CA CYS A 335 -28.02 -12.23 43.29
C CYS A 335 -28.15 -11.97 44.80
N ILE A 336 -27.31 -12.70 45.56
CA ILE A 336 -26.98 -12.46 46.98
C ILE A 336 -25.45 -12.19 47.16
N GLY A 337 -24.66 -12.15 46.07
CA GLY A 337 -23.20 -12.01 46.09
C GLY A 337 -22.66 -10.57 46.25
N ALA A 338 -21.37 -10.47 46.62
CA ALA A 338 -20.64 -9.21 46.68
C ALA A 338 -20.27 -8.70 45.26
N PRO A 339 -20.11 -7.37 45.05
CA PRO A 339 -19.64 -6.83 43.78
C PRO A 339 -18.24 -7.35 43.40
N ALA A 340 -18.05 -7.72 42.13
CA ALA A 340 -16.76 -8.07 41.54
C ALA A 340 -16.20 -6.88 40.74
N PRO A 341 -14.92 -6.51 40.92
CA PRO A 341 -14.26 -5.52 40.08
C PRO A 341 -13.92 -6.10 38.71
N PHE A 342 -13.87 -5.23 37.70
CA PHE A 342 -13.36 -5.58 36.36
C PHE A 342 -12.76 -4.35 35.68
N ASP A 343 -11.82 -4.59 34.77
CA ASP A 343 -11.20 -3.59 33.92
C ASP A 343 -11.60 -3.83 32.47
N ALA A 344 -11.72 -2.76 31.69
CA ALA A 344 -11.99 -2.83 30.27
C ALA A 344 -11.08 -1.88 29.51
N TRP A 345 -10.44 -2.39 28.45
CA TRP A 345 -9.50 -1.65 27.62
C TRP A 345 -10.20 -1.01 26.42
N HIS A 346 -9.87 0.24 26.14
CA HIS A 346 -10.34 0.98 24.97
C HIS A 346 -9.17 1.63 24.25
N PRO A 347 -8.97 1.38 22.94
CA PRO A 347 -7.94 2.05 22.18
C PRO A 347 -8.34 3.50 21.94
N LEU A 348 -7.45 4.43 22.28
CA LEU A 348 -7.57 5.84 21.92
C LEU A 348 -6.92 6.13 20.55
N GLY A 349 -6.25 5.14 19.96
CA GLY A 349 -5.48 5.28 18.73
C GLY A 349 -4.17 6.04 18.96
N GLU A 350 -3.58 6.51 17.86
CA GLU A 350 -2.45 7.44 17.92
C GLU A 350 -2.94 8.84 18.30
N LEU A 351 -2.27 9.45 19.29
CA LEU A 351 -2.58 10.79 19.75
C LEU A 351 -1.43 11.74 19.40
N ALA A 352 -1.75 12.81 18.69
CA ALA A 352 -0.80 13.86 18.34
C ALA A 352 -0.37 14.70 19.56
N PRO A 353 0.71 15.50 19.47
CA PRO A 353 1.04 16.46 20.52
C PRO A 353 -0.10 17.45 20.78
N GLY A 354 -0.46 17.67 22.05
CA GLY A 354 -1.59 18.52 22.43
C GLY A 354 -2.21 18.17 23.78
N GLY A 355 -3.25 18.90 24.16
CA GLY A 355 -4.03 18.65 25.38
C GLY A 355 -5.22 17.74 25.11
N TYR A 356 -5.47 16.81 26.04
CA TYR A 356 -6.49 15.77 25.96
C TYR A 356 -7.30 15.69 27.25
N SER A 357 -8.57 15.29 27.12
CA SER A 357 -9.45 15.01 28.25
C SER A 357 -10.23 13.73 27.98
N ILE A 358 -10.05 12.71 28.83
CA ILE A 358 -10.80 11.46 28.74
C ILE A 358 -11.76 11.41 29.92
N ARG A 359 -13.02 11.09 29.63
CA ARG A 359 -14.09 11.01 30.63
C ARG A 359 -14.79 9.67 30.59
N ALA A 360 -15.13 9.13 31.76
CA ALA A 360 -15.94 7.93 31.89
C ALA A 360 -16.85 8.10 33.12
N GLY A 361 -18.14 8.37 32.89
CA GLY A 361 -19.06 8.75 33.95
C GLY A 361 -18.58 10.01 34.70
N THR A 362 -18.45 9.89 36.02
CA THR A 362 -17.87 10.96 36.87
C THR A 362 -16.34 11.03 36.85
N GLN A 363 -15.65 10.04 36.28
CA GLN A 363 -14.20 9.99 36.20
C GLN A 363 -13.68 10.86 35.06
N ARG A 364 -12.54 11.52 35.28
CA ARG A 364 -11.87 12.38 34.29
C ARG A 364 -10.35 12.31 34.44
N VAL A 365 -9.65 12.18 33.32
CA VAL A 365 -8.20 12.32 33.23
C VAL A 365 -7.88 13.37 32.20
N ASP A 366 -7.20 14.45 32.62
CA ASP A 366 -6.66 15.47 31.74
C ASP A 366 -5.16 15.32 31.63
N PHE A 367 -4.62 15.39 30.41
CA PHE A 367 -3.19 15.24 30.17
C PHE A 367 -2.74 15.97 28.91
N MET A 368 -1.43 16.17 28.83
CA MET A 368 -0.74 16.78 27.70
C MET A 368 0.19 15.74 27.06
N ILE A 369 0.25 15.73 25.73
CA ILE A 369 1.25 14.97 24.97
C ILE A 369 2.28 15.96 24.45
N GLY A 370 3.53 15.81 24.88
CA GLY A 370 4.66 16.59 24.42
C GLY A 370 5.02 16.29 22.97
N THR A 371 5.84 17.15 22.36
CA THR A 371 6.41 16.87 21.02
C THR A 371 7.38 15.69 21.03
N ASP A 372 7.83 15.26 22.20
CA ASP A 372 8.61 14.04 22.43
C ASP A 372 7.73 12.78 22.57
N GLY A 373 6.41 12.92 22.42
CA GLY A 373 5.44 11.83 22.54
C GLY A 373 5.19 11.38 23.99
N ARG A 374 5.70 12.10 25.00
CA ARG A 374 5.53 11.74 26.41
C ARG A 374 4.29 12.39 27.02
N MET A 375 3.69 11.67 27.97
CA MET A 375 2.57 12.16 28.77
C MET A 375 3.08 13.10 29.86
N HIS A 376 2.43 14.26 29.97
CA HIS A 376 2.59 15.21 31.07
C HIS A 376 1.25 15.45 31.75
N PRO A 377 1.20 15.72 33.06
CA PRO A 377 0.00 16.21 33.71
C PRO A 377 -0.51 17.47 32.99
N ALA A 378 -1.82 17.63 32.87
CA ALA A 378 -2.40 18.91 32.47
C ALA A 378 -2.28 19.86 33.67
N ASP A 379 -1.45 20.90 33.55
CA ASP A 379 -1.25 21.94 34.56
C ASP A 379 -2.50 22.81 34.79
#